data_AF-A0A268QUJ2-F1
#
_entry.id   AF-A0A268QUJ2-F1
#
_cell.length_a   1.000
_cell.length_b   1.000
_cell.length_c   1.000
_cell.angle_alpha   90.00
_cell.angle_beta   90.00
_cell.angle_gamma   90.00
#
_symmetry.space_group_name_H-M   'P 1'
#
loop_
_entity.id
_entity.type
_entity.pdbx_description
1 polymer ?
#
loop_
_entity_poly.entity_id
_entity_poly.type
_entity_poly.pdbx_seq_one_letter_code
_entity_poly.pdbx_strand_id
1 'polypeptide(L)' 'EEAIKIAQGAISEYNKIYQKHWLSGMRAKLGIFNEEDDDEALITGLLKVMQKSEADYTNTFRALTLGENT' A
#
# COMPACT_ATOMS: atom_id res chain seq x y z
N GLU A 1 -31.75 3.10 -17.32
CA GLU A 1 -30.41 3.64 -17.64
C GLU A 1 -29.82 4.46 -16.49
N GLU A 2 -30.59 5.32 -15.81
CA GLU A 2 -30.10 6.16 -14.71
C GLU A 2 -29.45 5.37 -13.55
N ALA A 3 -30.08 4.28 -13.11
CA ALA A 3 -29.52 3.43 -12.05
C ALA A 3 -28.15 2.80 -12.43
N ILE A 4 -27.92 2.53 -13.72
CA ILE A 4 -26.64 1.99 -14.21
C ILE A 4 -25.57 3.06 -14.16
N LYS A 5 -25.88 4.31 -14.55
CA LYS A 5 -24.95 5.45 -14.45
C LYS A 5 -24.54 5.73 -13.01
N ILE A 6 -25.49 5.71 -12.07
CA ILE A 6 -25.20 5.90 -10.64
C ILE A 6 -24.27 4.79 -10.13
N ALA A 7 -24.56 3.53 -10.47
CA ALA A 7 -23.72 2.41 -10.06
C ALA A 7 -22.31 2.48 -10.66
N GLN A 8 -22.18 2.84 -11.93
CA GLN A 8 -20.88 3.02 -12.59
C GLN A 8 -20.06 4.17 -11.96
N GLY A 9 -20.72 5.29 -11.63
CA GLY A 9 -20.08 6.41 -10.94
C GLY A 9 -19.59 6.04 -9.54
N ALA A 10 -20.32 5.21 -8.80
CA ALA A 10 -19.85 4.71 -7.51
C ALA A 10 -18.64 3.78 -7.64
N ILE A 11 -18.64 2.89 -8.64
CA ILE A 11 -17.52 1.96 -8.89
C ILE A 11 -16.27 2.71 -9.33
N SER A 12 -16.39 3.79 -10.11
CA SER A 12 -15.22 4.56 -10.55
C SER A 12 -14.43 5.19 -9.41
N GLU A 13 -15.09 5.51 -8.29
CA GLU A 13 -14.44 6.10 -7.12
C GLU A 13 -13.76 5.07 -6.21
N TYR A 14 -14.14 3.79 -6.32
CA TYR A 14 -13.57 2.72 -5.50
C TYR A 14 -12.05 2.66 -5.59
N ASN A 15 -11.49 2.72 -6.80
CA ASN A 15 -10.05 2.62 -7.01
C ASN A 15 -9.27 3.75 -6.29
N LYS A 16 -9.80 4.98 -6.32
CA LYS A 16 -9.19 6.13 -5.64
C LYS A 16 -9.23 5.95 -4.12
N ILE A 17 -10.38 5.52 -3.59
CA ILE A 17 -10.58 5.27 -2.15
C ILE A 17 -9.65 4.15 -1.69
N TYR A 18 -9.61 3.04 -2.43
CA TYR A 18 -8.72 1.91 -2.16
C TYR A 18 -7.26 2.33 -2.16
N GLN A 19 -6.78 3.02 -3.21
CA GLN A 19 -5.39 3.43 -3.31
C GLN A 19 -4.99 4.37 -2.16
N LYS A 20 -5.86 5.31 -1.79
CA LYS A 20 -5.64 6.19 -0.64
C LYS A 20 -5.48 5.42 0.66
N HIS A 21 -6.39 4.49 0.96
CA HIS A 21 -6.34 3.70 2.19
C HIS A 21 -5.17 2.72 2.20
N TRP A 22 -4.86 2.11 1.05
CA TRP A 22 -3.72 1.22 0.89
C TRP A 22 -2.41 1.97 1.15
N LEU A 23 -2.21 3.14 0.52
CA LEU A 23 -0.99 3.93 0.67
C LEU A 23 -0.83 4.41 2.12
N SER A 24 -1.90 4.89 2.75
CA SER A 24 -1.91 5.25 4.17
C SER A 24 -1.54 4.07 5.08
N GLY A 25 -2.08 2.89 4.82
CA GLY A 25 -1.75 1.67 5.57
C GLY A 25 -0.30 1.25 5.39
N MET A 26 0.24 1.35 4.17
CA MET A 26 1.62 0.98 3.88
C MET A 26 2.64 1.95 4.50
N ARG A 27 2.36 3.26 4.48
CA ARG A 27 3.16 4.25 5.22
C ARG A 27 3.24 3.93 6.71
N ALA A 28 2.09 3.60 7.32
CA ALA A 28 2.03 3.23 8.73
C ALA A 28 2.87 1.98 9.04
N LYS A 29 2.90 0.98 8.14
CA LYS A 29 3.75 -0.20 8.29
C LYS A 29 5.25 0.10 8.20
N LEU A 30 5.63 1.16 7.49
CA LEU A 30 7.01 1.61 7.34
C LEU A 30 7.42 2.66 8.38
N GLY A 31 6.51 3.09 9.25
CA GLY A 31 6.77 4.17 10.19
C GLY A 31 6.92 5.55 9.54
N ILE A 32 6.35 5.74 8.34
CA ILE A 32 6.32 7.02 7.63
C ILE A 32 5.12 7.83 8.12
N PHE A 33 5.36 9.03 8.66
CA PHE A 33 4.34 9.86 9.30
C PHE A 33 3.86 11.03 8.44
N ASN A 34 4.70 11.49 7.50
CA ASN A 34 4.38 12.50 6.50
C ASN A 34 4.03 11.85 5.15
N GLU A 35 3.36 12.60 4.28
CA GLU A 35 3.07 12.14 2.91
C GLU A 35 4.06 12.80 1.94
N GLU A 36 4.68 11.97 1.09
CA GLU A 36 5.58 12.39 0.03
C GLU A 36 5.17 11.74 -1.31
N ASP A 37 5.50 12.40 -2.42
CA ASP A 37 5.13 11.94 -3.77
C ASP A 37 5.78 10.59 -4.14
N ASP A 38 6.94 10.30 -3.54
CA ASP A 38 7.74 9.09 -3.82
C ASP A 38 7.35 7.87 -2.94
N ASP A 39 6.40 8.02 -2.01
CA ASP A 39 6.02 6.95 -1.08
C ASP A 39 5.55 5.69 -1.80
N GLU A 40 4.73 5.86 -2.84
CA GLU A 40 4.22 4.74 -3.63
C GLU A 40 5.37 4.02 -4.36
N ALA A 41 6.36 4.76 -4.87
CA ALA A 41 7.53 4.17 -5.52
C ALA A 41 8.39 3.39 -4.53
N LEU A 42 8.60 3.92 -3.32
CA LEU A 42 9.31 3.24 -2.24
C LEU A 42 8.62 1.93 -1.84
N ILE A 43 7.32 2.01 -1.57
CA ILE A 43 6.50 0.88 -1.14
C ILE A 43 6.48 -0.23 -2.20
N THR A 44 6.21 0.14 -3.46
CA THR A 44 6.21 -0.83 -4.56
C THR A 44 7.59 -1.41 -4.83
N GLY A 45 8.66 -0.63 -4.63
CA GLY A 45 10.04 -1.09 -4.66
C GLY A 45 10.33 -2.16 -3.62
N LEU A 46 9.94 -1.93 -2.37
CA LEU A 46 10.08 -2.90 -1.28
C LEU A 46 9.31 -4.20 -1.60
N LEU A 47 8.03 -4.10 -1.99
CA LEU A 47 7.22 -5.27 -2.32
C LEU A 47 7.80 -6.08 -3.49
N LYS A 48 8.40 -5.43 -4.49
CA LYS A 48 9.11 -6.11 -5.58
C LYS A 48 10.35 -6.87 -5.10
N VAL A 49 11.10 -6.30 -4.16
CA VAL A 49 12.26 -6.99 -3.57
C VAL A 49 11.78 -8.20 -2.75
N MET A 50 10.78 -8.01 -1.90
CA MET A 50 10.17 -9.08 -1.10
C MET A 50 9.66 -10.23 -1.98
N GLN A 51 9.00 -9.91 -3.09
CA GLN A 51 8.55 -10.91 -4.06
C GLN A 51 9.72 -11.70 -4.65
N LYS A 52 10.79 -11.01 -5.07
CA LYS A 52 11.98 -11.66 -5.67
C LYS A 52 12.74 -12.54 -4.69
N SER A 53 12.75 -12.18 -3.42
CA SER A 53 13.43 -12.93 -2.36
C SER A 53 12.52 -13.91 -1.62
N GLU A 54 11.25 -14.06 -2.05
CA GLU A 54 10.24 -14.87 -1.37
C GLU A 54 10.11 -14.54 0.13
N ALA A 55 10.25 -13.26 0.48
CA ALA A 55 10.22 -12.82 1.87
C ALA A 55 8.80 -12.94 2.47
N ASP A 56 8.74 -13.38 3.73
CA ASP A 56 7.49 -13.42 4.47
C ASP A 56 6.98 -12.01 4.79
N TYR A 57 5.78 -11.68 4.30
CA TYR A 57 5.22 -10.33 4.40
C TYR A 57 5.14 -9.84 5.85
N THR A 58 4.63 -10.67 6.75
CA THR A 58 4.39 -10.26 8.14
C THR A 58 5.70 -10.06 8.89
N ASN A 59 6.62 -11.02 8.73
CA ASN A 59 7.91 -10.99 9.40
C ASN A 59 8.83 -9.90 8.86
N THR A 60 8.79 -9.56 7.57
CA THR A 60 9.56 -8.43 7.02
C THR A 60 9.19 -7.12 7.70
N PHE A 61 7.90 -6.76 7.77
CA PHE A 61 7.48 -5.52 8.43
C PHE A 61 7.75 -5.54 9.94
N ARG A 62 7.57 -6.69 10.60
CA ARG A 62 7.91 -6.86 12.02
C ARG A 62 9.41 -6.63 12.26
N ALA A 63 10.27 -7.25 11.46
CA ALA A 63 11.72 -7.12 11.57
C ALA A 63 12.19 -5.68 11.32
N LEU A 64 11.65 -5.01 10.29
CA LEU A 64 11.92 -3.59 10.03
C LEU A 64 11.56 -2.70 11.22
N THR A 65 10.43 -2.99 11.88
CA THR A 65 9.99 -2.24 13.07
C THR A 65 10.92 -2.46 14.27
N LEU A 66 11.46 -3.68 14.41
CA LEU A 66 12.30 -4.07 15.56
C LEU A 66 13.81 -3.88 15.31
N GLY A 67 14.22 -3.52 14.09
CA GLY A 67 15.62 -3.44 13.70
C GLY A 67 16.33 -4.81 13.67
N GLU A 68 15.60 -5.88 13.38
CA GLU A 68 16.14 -7.25 13.27
C GLU A 68 16.77 -7.47 11.89
N ASN A 69 17.90 -8.19 11.83
CA ASN A 69 18.46 -8.68 10.56
C ASN A 69 17.72 -9.96 10.17
N THR A 70 16.93 -9.91 9.08
CA THR A 70 16.29 -11.09 8.45
C THR A 70 17.25 -11.82 7.55
#